data_AF-A0A355BD06-F1
#
_entry.id   AF-A0A355BD06-F1
#
_cell.length_a   1.000
_cell.length_b   1.000
_cell.length_c   1.000
_cell.angle_alpha   90.00
_cell.angle_beta   90.00
_cell.angle_gamma   90.00
#
_symmetry.space_group_name_H-M   'P 1'
#
loop_
_entity.id
_entity.type
_entity.pdbx_description
1 polymer ?
#
loop_
_entity_poly.entity_id
_entity_poly.type
_entity_poly.pdbx_seq_one_letter_code
_entity_poly.pdbx_strand_id
1 'polypeptide(L)'
;AQITYKQLYYCNWIGNLTAIYHVDALGKIAIASIKKRQDWILWLQILKKIKTATPLCESLAYYRVRNDSLSASKWRLLKFNFKIYREFHKRNILFASYDM
;
A
#
# COMPACT_ATOMS: atom_id res chain seq x y z
N ALA A 1 5.83 2.67 18.27
CA ALA A 1 6.44 3.08 16.99
C ALA A 1 5.34 3.54 16.04
N GLN A 2 5.56 4.54 15.19
CA GLN A 2 4.55 5.04 14.23
C GLN A 2 4.95 4.66 12.81
N ILE A 3 3.97 4.37 11.95
CA ILE A 3 4.17 4.15 10.52
C ILE A 3 4.06 5.49 9.81
N THR A 4 5.11 5.87 9.10
CA THR A 4 5.18 7.10 8.31
C THR A 4 4.84 6.83 6.84
N TYR A 5 4.48 7.90 6.12
CA TYR A 5 4.30 7.82 4.67
C TYR A 5 5.53 7.26 3.95
N LYS A 6 6.77 7.61 4.39
CA LYS A 6 8.00 7.12 3.75
C LYS A 6 8.16 5.60 3.91
N GLN A 7 7.82 5.06 5.08
CA GLN A 7 7.84 3.61 5.28
C GLN A 7 6.80 2.92 4.41
N LEU A 8 5.59 3.48 4.32
CA LEU A 8 4.55 2.94 3.46
C LEU A 8 4.90 3.07 1.97
N TYR A 9 5.63 4.13 1.57
CA TYR A 9 6.05 4.37 0.18
C TYR A 9 6.93 3.26 -0.38
N TYR A 10 7.83 2.70 0.43
CA TYR A 10 8.73 1.63 -0.01
C TYR A 10 8.16 0.23 0.25
N CYS A 11 7.36 0.06 1.31
CA CYS A 11 6.79 -1.23 1.69
C CYS A 11 5.33 -1.07 2.10
N ASN A 12 4.47 -2.00 1.70
CA ASN A 12 3.07 -2.01 2.16
C ASN A 12 2.96 -2.55 3.60
N TRP A 13 3.29 -1.72 4.59
CA TRP A 13 3.25 -2.07 6.03
C TRP A 13 1.82 -2.18 6.58
N ILE A 14 0.84 -1.56 5.93
CA ILE A 14 -0.56 -1.57 6.38
C ILE A 14 -1.32 -2.66 5.63
N GLY A 15 -1.70 -3.72 6.35
CA GLY A 15 -2.50 -4.81 5.81
C GLY A 15 -3.97 -4.43 5.71
N ASN A 16 -4.57 -4.55 4.52
CA ASN A 16 -5.98 -4.18 4.31
C ASN A 16 -6.99 -4.98 5.15
N LEU A 17 -6.57 -6.16 5.63
CA LEU A 17 -7.34 -7.08 6.47
C LEU A 17 -7.53 -6.58 7.92
N THR A 18 -6.57 -5.82 8.45
CA THR A 18 -6.55 -5.42 9.87
C THR A 18 -6.60 -3.91 10.06
N ALA A 19 -6.55 -3.14 8.97
CA ALA A 19 -6.46 -1.69 9.02
C ALA A 19 -7.83 -1.03 9.09
N ILE A 20 -7.92 0.01 9.92
CA ILE A 20 -9.15 0.78 10.18
C ILE A 20 -8.80 2.27 10.09
N TYR A 21 -9.72 3.08 9.57
CA TYR A 21 -9.61 4.54 9.59
C TYR A 21 -10.96 5.17 9.95
N HIS A 22 -10.91 6.38 10.51
CA HIS A 22 -12.11 7.11 10.93
C HIS A 22 -12.71 7.91 9.76
N VAL A 23 -13.89 7.52 9.29
CA VAL A 23 -14.54 8.14 8.11
C VAL A 23 -14.97 9.57 8.41
N ASP A 24 -15.51 9.87 9.59
CA ASP A 24 -15.99 11.25 9.89
C ASP A 24 -14.82 12.26 9.95
N ALA A 25 -13.61 11.78 10.21
CA ALA A 25 -12.42 12.63 10.26
C ALA A 25 -11.77 12.82 8.87
N LEU A 26 -11.86 11.82 7.98
CA LEU A 26 -11.10 11.79 6.73
C LEU A 26 -11.96 11.88 5.46
N GLY A 27 -13.28 11.74 5.62
CA GLY A 27 -14.24 11.50 4.55
C GLY A 27 -14.11 10.10 3.96
N LYS A 28 -15.05 9.75 3.07
CA LYS A 28 -14.96 8.53 2.28
C LYS A 28 -13.88 8.71 1.20
N ILE A 29 -12.89 7.82 1.19
CA ILE A 29 -11.82 7.83 0.19
C ILE A 29 -12.12 6.73 -0.83
N ALA A 30 -12.28 7.14 -2.10
CA ALA A 30 -12.56 6.22 -3.19
C ALA A 30 -11.32 5.38 -3.53
N ILE A 31 -11.54 4.08 -3.71
CA ILE A 31 -10.48 3.15 -4.15
C ILE A 31 -10.22 3.36 -5.64
N ALA A 32 -8.95 3.50 -6.02
CA ALA A 32 -8.56 3.65 -7.41
C ALA A 32 -8.90 2.39 -8.24
N SER A 33 -9.42 2.58 -9.46
CA SER A 33 -9.82 1.49 -10.37
C SER A 33 -8.63 0.80 -11.07
N ILE A 34 -7.57 0.49 -10.33
CA ILE A 34 -6.39 -0.25 -10.82
C ILE A 34 -6.48 -1.72 -10.45
N LYS A 35 -5.98 -2.62 -11.31
CA LYS A 35 -6.12 -4.08 -11.09
C LYS A 35 -5.41 -4.62 -9.84
N LYS A 36 -4.34 -3.98 -9.35
CA LYS A 36 -3.56 -4.41 -8.18
C LYS A 36 -3.07 -3.20 -7.40
N ARG A 37 -2.73 -3.38 -6.11
CA ARG A 37 -2.22 -2.34 -5.20
C ARG A 37 -3.24 -1.22 -4.90
N GLN A 38 -4.52 -1.55 -4.98
CA GLN A 38 -5.62 -0.65 -4.63
C GLN A 38 -5.56 -0.23 -3.16
N ASP A 39 -5.36 -1.22 -2.30
CA ASP A 39 -5.13 -1.09 -0.86
C ASP A 39 -3.93 -0.19 -0.57
N TRP A 40 -2.81 -0.42 -1.25
CA TRP A 40 -1.61 0.36 -1.04
C TRP A 40 -1.80 1.84 -1.37
N ILE A 41 -2.47 2.14 -2.49
CA ILE A 41 -2.82 3.51 -2.86
C ILE A 41 -3.74 4.16 -1.83
N LEU A 42 -4.77 3.43 -1.37
CA LEU A 42 -5.70 3.92 -0.36
C LEU A 42 -4.96 4.36 0.91
N TRP A 43 -4.05 3.51 1.41
CA TRP A 43 -3.28 3.82 2.62
C TRP A 43 -2.27 4.97 2.39
N LEU A 44 -1.67 5.08 1.21
CA LEU A 44 -0.82 6.23 0.85
C LEU A 44 -1.63 7.53 0.84
N GLN A 45 -2.86 7.53 0.31
CA GLN A 45 -3.74 8.69 0.32
C GLN A 45 -4.14 9.09 1.74
N ILE A 46 -4.44 8.11 2.60
CA ILE A 46 -4.76 8.33 4.02
C ILE A 46 -3.54 8.93 4.75
N LEU A 47 -2.38 8.28 4.69
CA LEU A 47 -1.15 8.75 5.36
C LEU A 47 -0.69 10.13 4.86
N LYS A 48 -0.99 10.49 3.61
CA LYS A 48 -0.71 11.85 3.11
C LYS A 48 -1.46 12.92 3.90
N LYS A 49 -2.69 12.61 4.37
CA LYS A 49 -3.52 13.48 5.21
C LYS A 49 -3.10 13.44 6.68
N ILE A 50 -3.03 12.24 7.28
CA ILE A 50 -2.81 12.07 8.74
C ILE A 50 -1.34 12.06 9.17
N LYS A 51 -0.40 12.01 8.22
CA LYS A 51 1.07 11.94 8.38
C LYS A 51 1.59 10.62 8.97
N THR A 52 0.95 10.10 10.00
CA THR A 52 1.37 8.86 10.67
C THR A 52 0.19 7.95 10.99
N ALA A 53 0.47 6.64 11.07
CA ALA A 53 -0.47 5.63 11.52
C ALA A 53 0.09 4.86 12.71
N THR A 54 -0.77 4.49 13.64
CA THR A 54 -0.39 3.75 14.84
C THR A 54 -0.60 2.25 14.61
N PRO A 55 0.47 1.42 14.67
CA PRO A 55 0.34 -0.03 14.60
C PRO A 55 -0.20 -0.59 15.92
N LEU A 56 -0.98 -1.66 15.83
CA LEU A 56 -1.35 -2.49 16.97
C LEU A 56 -0.41 -3.69 17.03
N CYS A 57 0.19 -3.94 18.19
CA CYS A 57 1.14 -5.04 18.41
C CYS A 57 0.44 -6.37 18.71
N GLU A 58 -0.61 -6.70 17.95
CA GLU A 58 -1.40 -7.90 18.14
C GLU A 58 -1.66 -8.60 16.80
N SER A 59 -1.64 -9.93 16.82
CA SER A 59 -1.97 -10.73 15.64
C SER A 59 -3.49 -10.82 15.49
N LEU A 60 -4.06 -9.95 14.66
CA LEU A 60 -5.51 -9.89 14.45
C LEU A 60 -6.01 -10.80 13.33
N ALA A 61 -5.13 -11.42 12.54
CA ALA A 61 -5.57 -12.18 11.38
C ALA A 61 -4.59 -13.23 10.86
N TYR A 62 -5.14 -14.20 10.14
CA TYR A 62 -4.40 -15.28 9.50
C TYR A 62 -4.55 -15.23 7.97
N TYR A 63 -3.44 -15.40 7.26
CA TYR A 63 -3.45 -15.53 5.80
C TYR A 63 -3.44 -16.99 5.38
N ARG A 64 -4.30 -17.35 4.42
CA ARG A 64 -4.27 -18.65 3.76
C ARG A 64 -3.38 -18.58 2.53
N VAL A 65 -2.30 -19.36 2.51
CA VAL A 65 -1.42 -19.49 1.35
C VAL A 65 -1.99 -20.53 0.38
N ARG A 66 -2.10 -20.17 -0.90
CA ARG A 66 -2.45 -21.07 -2.01
C ARG A 66 -1.45 -20.83 -3.15
N ASN A 67 -1.08 -21.88 -3.87
CA ASN A 67 -0.08 -21.82 -4.95
C ASN A 67 -0.49 -20.87 -6.08
N ASP A 68 -1.79 -20.77 -6.40
CA ASP A 68 -2.33 -19.85 -7.42
C ASP A 68 -2.73 -18.46 -6.88
N SER A 69 -2.17 -18.03 -5.74
CA SER A 69 -2.51 -16.72 -5.20
C SER A 69 -2.02 -15.58 -6.10
N LEU A 70 -2.78 -14.47 -6.14
CA LEU A 70 -2.46 -13.27 -6.93
C LEU A 70 -1.08 -12.65 -6.61
N SER A 71 -0.52 -13.00 -5.44
CA SER A 71 0.79 -12.58 -4.92
C SER A 71 1.88 -13.66 -5.00
N ALA A 72 1.59 -14.87 -5.48
CA ALA A 72 2.57 -15.96 -5.55
C ALA A 72 3.75 -15.66 -6.49
N SER A 73 3.51 -14.91 -7.57
CA SER A 73 4.54 -14.57 -8.55
C SER A 73 5.27 -13.28 -8.18
N LYS A 74 6.48 -13.41 -7.61
CA LYS A 74 7.39 -12.30 -7.26
C LYS A 74 7.72 -11.40 -8.46
N TRP A 75 7.94 -12.00 -9.65
CA TRP A 75 8.20 -11.26 -10.89
C TRP A 75 7.04 -10.36 -11.31
N ARG A 76 5.81 -10.86 -11.18
CA ARG A 76 4.62 -10.07 -11.50
C ARG A 76 4.44 -8.92 -10.52
N LEU A 77 4.76 -9.15 -9.24
CA LEU A 77 4.72 -8.14 -8.18
C LEU A 77 5.64 -6.94 -8.51
N LEU A 78 6.86 -7.21 -8.95
CA LEU A 78 7.85 -6.19 -9.30
C LEU A 78 7.33 -5.23 -10.38
N LYS A 79 6.74 -5.79 -11.45
CA LYS A 79 6.12 -5.02 -12.53
C LYS A 79 5.02 -4.08 -12.03
N PHE A 80 4.21 -4.53 -11.07
CA PHE A 80 3.15 -3.70 -10.49
C PHE A 80 3.72 -2.62 -9.55
N ASN A 81 4.76 -2.91 -8.78
CA ASN A 81 5.42 -1.91 -7.94
C ASN A 81 6.05 -0.80 -8.80
N PHE A 82 6.77 -1.16 -9.86
CA PHE A 82 7.31 -0.20 -10.81
C PHE A 82 6.22 0.71 -11.42
N LYS A 83 5.08 0.11 -11.76
CA LYS A 83 3.92 0.84 -12.30
C LYS A 83 3.38 1.87 -11.31
N ILE A 84 3.36 1.57 -10.01
CA ILE A 84 2.94 2.54 -8.96
C ILE A 84 3.90 3.73 -8.92
N TYR A 85 5.22 3.51 -8.91
CA TYR A 85 6.20 4.61 -8.91
C TYR A 85 6.09 5.48 -10.16
N ARG A 86 5.91 4.86 -11.32
CA ARG A 86 5.82 5.58 -12.60
C ARG A 86 4.50 6.33 -12.77
N GLU A 87 3.37 5.67 -12.52
CA GLU A 87 2.04 6.22 -12.86
C GLU A 87 1.38 6.96 -11.70
N PHE A 88 1.44 6.40 -10.48
CA PHE A 88 0.82 7.03 -9.32
C PHE A 88 1.69 8.13 -8.74
N HIS A 89 3.00 7.89 -8.61
CA HIS A 89 3.96 8.90 -8.14
C HIS A 89 4.54 9.78 -9.24
N LYS A 90 4.18 9.54 -10.51
CA LYS A 90 4.59 10.32 -11.70
C LYS A 90 6.12 10.47 -11.81
N ARG A 91 6.88 9.44 -11.46
CA ARG A 91 8.36 9.46 -11.55
C ARG A 91 8.85 9.07 -12.95
N ASN A 92 9.97 9.67 -13.35
CA ASN A 92 10.70 9.26 -14.56
C ASN A 92 11.32 7.87 -14.38
N ILE A 93 11.63 7.20 -15.49
CA ILE A 93 12.09 5.80 -15.51
C ILE A 93 13.29 5.57 -14.58
N LEU A 94 14.30 6.45 -14.62
CA LEU A 94 15.49 6.34 -13.78
C LEU A 94 15.16 6.37 -12.28
N PHE A 95 14.33 7.32 -11.85
CA PHE A 95 13.94 7.45 -10.44
C PHE A 95 13.00 6.33 -9.99
N ALA A 96 12.10 5.88 -10.87
CA ALA A 96 11.23 4.75 -10.59
C ALA A 96 12.02 3.44 -10.44
N SER A 97 13.11 3.26 -11.21
CA SER A 97 14.01 2.12 -11.04
C SER A 97 14.85 2.21 -9.77
N TYR A 98 15.23 3.41 -9.35
CA TYR A 98 15.95 3.63 -8.09
C TYR A 98 15.09 3.36 -6.84
N ASP A 99 13.80 3.68 -6.89
CA ASP A 99 12.87 3.44 -5.78
C ASP A 99 12.39 1.98 -5.67
N MET A 100 12.70 1.15 -6.67
CA MET A 100 12.26 -0.23 -6.76
C MET A 100 13.16 -1.17 -5.97
#